data_AF-A0A9P5SS43-F1
#
_entry.id   AF-A0A9P5SS43-F1
#
_cell.length_a   1.000
_cell.length_b   1.000
_cell.length_c   1.000
_cell.angle_alpha   90.00
_cell.angle_beta   90.00
_cell.angle_gamma   90.00
#
_symmetry.space_group_name_H-M   'P 1'
#
loop_
_entity.id
_entity.type
_entity.pdbx_description
1 polymer ?
#
loop_
_entity_poly.entity_id
_entity_poly.type
_entity_poly.pdbx_seq_one_letter_code
_entity_poly.pdbx_strand_id
1 'polypeptide(L)'
;MQQHQDPSHQDHQETASPVNIDHIVNDKENIQPIREGRSAQTLSHLFATQLNDRVQELQQQHQQFQHDIEHSEDDDDPLDIHVRYIQWIVENYPQGAGQGHDSNLLPVLEQAMKAFKGDERYRNDPRYVRFYVQYSGIVEDPDHIFKFMMANNIGIQLAMLYEEYAEYLEDMEE
;
A
#
# COMPACT_ATOMS: atom_id res chain seq x y z
N MET A 1 -1.77 -48.60 -31.92
CA MET A 1 -0.83 -47.73 -31.19
C MET A 1 -1.26 -46.29 -31.46
N GLN A 2 -2.14 -45.77 -30.61
CA GLN A 2 -2.66 -44.40 -30.72
C GLN A 2 -1.75 -43.51 -29.86
N GLN A 3 -0.94 -42.65 -30.49
CA GLN A 3 -0.21 -41.61 -29.78
C GLN A 3 -1.21 -40.51 -29.40
N HIS A 4 -1.45 -40.32 -28.11
CA HIS A 4 -2.11 -39.13 -27.58
C HIS A 4 -1.06 -38.01 -27.52
N GLN A 5 -1.32 -36.90 -28.19
CA GLN A 5 -0.62 -35.64 -28.00
C GLN A 5 -1.37 -34.86 -26.93
N ASP A 6 -0.70 -34.59 -25.80
CA ASP A 6 -1.17 -33.64 -24.79
C ASP A 6 -1.11 -32.21 -25.36
N PRO A 7 -2.15 -31.38 -25.14
CA PRO A 7 -2.14 -29.99 -25.57
C PRO A 7 -1.31 -29.15 -24.58
N SER A 8 -0.45 -28.33 -25.17
CA SER A 8 0.45 -27.38 -24.55
C SER A 8 -0.22 -26.51 -23.47
N HIS A 9 0.31 -26.57 -22.25
CA HIS A 9 0.13 -25.51 -21.26
C HIS A 9 0.75 -24.22 -21.81
N GLN A 10 -0.10 -23.26 -22.20
CA GLN A 10 0.31 -21.88 -22.42
C GLN A 10 0.40 -21.21 -21.05
N ASP A 11 1.58 -21.23 -20.44
CA ASP A 11 1.90 -20.29 -19.37
C ASP A 11 1.90 -18.87 -19.96
N HIS A 12 0.89 -18.08 -19.59
CA HIS A 12 0.90 -16.64 -19.80
C HIS A 12 1.87 -16.02 -18.80
N GLN A 13 3.17 -16.06 -19.10
CA GLN A 13 4.13 -15.14 -18.51
C GLN A 13 4.02 -13.81 -19.27
N GLU A 14 3.22 -12.89 -18.74
CA GLU A 14 3.35 -11.46 -19.06
C GLU A 14 4.74 -11.02 -18.61
N THR A 15 5.72 -11.12 -19.50
CA THR A 15 7.06 -10.58 -19.25
C THR A 15 6.93 -9.06 -19.25
N ALA A 16 6.95 -8.45 -18.06
CA ALA A 16 6.96 -7.01 -17.91
C ALA A 16 8.07 -6.40 -18.79
N SER A 17 7.69 -5.40 -19.60
CA SER A 17 8.62 -4.73 -20.52
C SER A 17 9.85 -4.18 -19.75
N PRO A 18 11.06 -4.27 -20.31
CA PRO A 18 12.26 -3.70 -19.70
C PRO A 18 12.07 -2.20 -19.42
N VAL A 19 12.45 -1.79 -18.21
CA VAL A 19 12.36 -0.40 -17.74
C VAL A 19 13.63 0.36 -18.12
N ASN A 20 13.48 1.63 -18.55
CA ASN A 20 14.64 2.52 -18.72
C ASN A 20 15.08 3.06 -17.35
N ILE A 21 16.22 2.58 -16.88
CA ILE A 21 16.74 2.91 -15.54
C ILE A 21 17.15 4.38 -15.40
N ASP A 22 17.46 5.07 -16.50
CA ASP A 22 17.92 6.46 -16.47
C ASP A 22 16.88 7.39 -15.85
N HIS A 23 15.58 7.14 -16.09
CA HIS A 23 14.50 7.92 -15.49
C HIS A 23 14.49 7.83 -13.96
N ILE A 24 14.81 6.65 -13.41
CA ILE A 24 14.82 6.41 -11.96
C ILE A 24 16.09 7.00 -11.33
N VAL A 25 17.25 6.82 -11.99
CA VAL A 25 18.53 7.31 -11.47
C VAL A 25 18.56 8.84 -11.37
N ASN A 26 17.97 9.52 -12.35
CA ASN A 26 17.91 10.99 -12.38
C ASN A 26 17.09 11.57 -11.21
N ASP A 27 16.09 10.82 -10.72
CA ASP A 27 15.19 11.23 -9.64
C ASP A 27 15.39 10.43 -8.35
N LYS A 28 16.52 9.73 -8.18
CA LYS A 28 16.74 8.83 -7.03
C LYS A 28 16.60 9.50 -5.66
N GLU A 29 16.95 10.79 -5.56
CA GLU A 29 16.84 11.56 -4.30
C GLU A 29 15.38 11.85 -3.92
N ASN A 30 14.44 11.65 -4.85
CA ASN A 30 12.99 11.78 -4.69
C ASN A 30 12.30 10.42 -4.39
N ILE A 31 13.06 9.40 -4.02
CA ILE A 31 12.55 8.06 -3.76
C ILE A 31 12.85 7.66 -2.33
N GLN A 32 11.83 7.68 -1.47
CA GLN A 32 11.91 7.16 -0.11
C GLN A 32 12.14 5.64 -0.16
N PRO A 33 13.18 5.12 0.52
CA PRO A 33 13.38 3.68 0.71
C PRO A 33 12.21 3.07 1.49
N ILE A 34 11.71 1.92 1.03
CA ILE A 34 10.71 1.12 1.75
C ILE A 34 11.13 -0.35 1.73
N ARG A 35 10.79 -1.09 2.80
CA ARG A 35 11.22 -2.48 3.03
C ARG A 35 10.83 -3.44 1.89
N GLU A 36 9.64 -3.25 1.35
CA GLU A 36 9.08 -4.09 0.29
C GLU A 36 9.64 -3.75 -1.11
N GLY A 37 10.45 -2.68 -1.21
CA GLY A 37 10.89 -2.14 -2.50
C GLY A 37 9.78 -1.42 -3.25
N ARG A 38 10.08 -0.96 -4.47
CA ARG A 38 9.13 -0.20 -5.31
C ARG A 38 9.07 -0.79 -6.71
N SER A 39 7.91 -0.67 -7.35
CA SER A 39 7.73 -1.02 -8.75
C SER A 39 8.61 -0.13 -9.65
N ALA A 40 9.56 -0.75 -10.35
CA ALA A 40 10.44 -0.04 -11.29
C ALA A 40 9.63 0.52 -12.47
N GLN A 41 8.60 -0.19 -12.92
CA GLN A 41 7.70 0.27 -13.98
C GLN A 41 6.97 1.54 -13.54
N THR A 42 6.41 1.56 -12.34
CA THR A 42 5.69 2.72 -11.80
C THR A 42 6.63 3.92 -11.65
N LEU A 43 7.81 3.72 -11.05
CA LEU A 43 8.81 4.80 -10.91
C LEU A 43 9.24 5.37 -12.28
N SER A 44 9.56 4.50 -13.24
CA SER A 44 9.95 4.96 -14.57
C SER A 44 8.82 5.70 -15.29
N HIS A 45 7.57 5.27 -15.13
CA HIS A 45 6.42 6.00 -15.68
C HIS A 45 6.30 7.38 -15.04
N LEU A 46 6.31 7.47 -13.71
CA LEU A 46 6.20 8.72 -12.96
C LEU A 46 7.27 9.76 -13.31
N PHE A 47 8.50 9.32 -13.57
CA PHE A 47 9.61 10.21 -13.92
C PHE A 47 9.73 10.49 -15.44
N ALA A 48 9.12 9.65 -16.29
CA ALA A 48 9.04 9.91 -17.72
C ALA A 48 7.91 10.89 -18.10
N THR A 49 6.81 10.88 -17.33
CA THR A 49 5.63 11.69 -17.60
C THR A 49 5.83 13.16 -17.21
N GLN A 50 5.33 14.09 -18.03
CA GLN A 50 5.40 15.52 -17.73
C GLN A 50 4.62 15.86 -16.46
N LEU A 51 5.12 16.83 -15.68
CA LEU A 51 4.55 17.17 -14.37
C LEU A 51 3.04 17.47 -14.39
N ASN A 52 2.57 18.27 -15.35
CA ASN A 52 1.15 18.63 -15.45
C ASN A 52 0.27 17.42 -15.78
N ASP A 53 0.71 16.58 -16.71
CA ASP A 53 -0.02 15.37 -17.11
C ASP A 53 -0.07 14.38 -15.95
N ARG A 54 1.06 14.22 -15.24
CA ARG A 54 1.16 13.38 -14.03
C ARG A 54 0.19 13.85 -12.94
N VAL A 55 0.16 15.14 -12.64
CA VAL A 55 -0.76 15.69 -11.61
C VAL A 55 -2.23 15.44 -11.98
N GLN A 56 -2.59 15.60 -13.25
CA GLN A 56 -3.95 15.32 -13.73
C GLN A 56 -4.31 13.84 -13.63
N GLU A 57 -3.41 12.95 -14.06
CA GLU A 57 -3.61 11.50 -13.99
C GLU A 57 -3.79 11.02 -12.54
N LEU A 58 -2.91 11.48 -11.62
CA LEU A 58 -3.01 11.15 -10.20
C LEU A 58 -4.33 11.63 -9.59
N GLN A 59 -4.75 12.85 -9.92
CA GLN A 59 -6.02 13.40 -9.44
C GLN A 59 -7.22 12.59 -9.94
N GLN A 60 -7.20 12.16 -11.21
CA GLN A 60 -8.25 11.32 -11.78
C GLN A 60 -8.28 9.94 -11.09
N GLN A 61 -7.13 9.33 -10.84
CA GLN A 61 -7.05 8.04 -10.18
C GLN A 61 -7.53 8.11 -8.72
N HIS A 62 -7.17 9.17 -7.98
CA HIS A 62 -7.74 9.45 -6.65
C HIS A 62 -9.28 9.49 -6.69
N GLN A 63 -9.86 10.24 -7.64
CA GLN A 63 -11.31 10.36 -7.77
C GLN A 63 -11.96 9.01 -8.09
N GLN A 64 -11.32 8.19 -8.92
CA GLN A 64 -11.82 6.86 -9.24
C GLN A 64 -11.85 5.96 -7.99
N PHE A 65 -10.77 5.91 -7.20
CA PHE A 65 -10.76 5.13 -5.97
C PHE A 65 -11.81 5.60 -4.96
N GLN A 66 -11.99 6.92 -4.82
CA GLN A 66 -13.02 7.47 -3.94
C GLN A 66 -14.42 7.04 -4.38
N HIS A 67 -14.70 7.13 -5.68
CA HIS A 67 -15.97 6.70 -6.26
C HIS A 67 -16.21 5.19 -6.07
N ASP A 68 -15.18 4.36 -6.28
CA ASP A 68 -15.27 2.92 -6.10
C ASP A 68 -15.52 2.55 -4.63
N ILE A 69 -14.87 3.24 -3.68
CA ILE A 69 -15.12 3.05 -2.24
C ILE A 69 -16.58 3.36 -1.89
N GLU A 70 -17.15 4.45 -2.41
CA GLU A 70 -18.54 4.84 -2.16
C GLU A 70 -19.56 3.80 -2.64
N HIS A 71 -19.18 2.93 -3.58
CA HIS A 71 -20.05 1.89 -4.16
C HIS A 71 -19.67 0.47 -3.72
N SER A 72 -18.76 0.31 -2.75
CA SER A 72 -18.23 -0.99 -2.33
C SER A 72 -18.97 -1.68 -1.18
N GLU A 73 -20.03 -1.06 -0.62
CA GLU A 73 -20.72 -1.59 0.57
C GLU A 73 -21.32 -3.00 0.37
N ASP A 74 -21.75 -3.30 -0.86
CA ASP A 74 -22.36 -4.58 -1.24
C ASP A 74 -21.35 -5.60 -1.80
N ASP A 75 -20.05 -5.26 -1.85
CA ASP A 75 -19.01 -6.18 -2.30
C ASP A 75 -18.78 -7.31 -1.27
N ASP A 76 -18.32 -8.47 -1.75
CA ASP A 76 -17.97 -9.60 -0.86
C ASP A 76 -16.79 -9.23 0.08
N ASP A 77 -15.88 -8.38 -0.40
CA ASP A 77 -14.70 -7.90 0.33
C ASP A 77 -14.49 -6.38 0.15
N PRO A 78 -15.25 -5.54 0.89
CA PRO A 78 -15.08 -4.09 0.85
C PRO A 78 -13.70 -3.62 1.30
N LEU A 79 -12.90 -4.43 2.01
CA LEU A 79 -11.55 -4.03 2.42
C LEU A 79 -10.61 -3.91 1.22
N ASP A 80 -10.80 -4.74 0.19
CA ASP A 80 -9.91 -4.83 -0.97
C ASP A 80 -9.69 -3.49 -1.68
N ILE A 81 -10.75 -2.71 -1.92
CA ILE A 81 -10.63 -1.42 -2.61
C ILE A 81 -9.77 -0.42 -1.82
N HIS A 82 -9.86 -0.45 -0.49
CA HIS A 82 -9.02 0.39 0.38
C HIS A 82 -7.56 -0.05 0.33
N VAL A 83 -7.30 -1.37 0.30
CA VAL A 83 -5.94 -1.92 0.19
C VAL A 83 -5.31 -1.49 -1.14
N ARG A 84 -6.05 -1.66 -2.24
CA ARG A 84 -5.59 -1.23 -3.57
C ARG A 84 -5.34 0.26 -3.64
N TYR A 85 -6.20 1.07 -3.03
CA TYR A 85 -6.03 2.52 -3.02
C TYR A 85 -4.78 2.95 -2.23
N ILE A 86 -4.59 2.42 -1.02
CA ILE A 86 -3.42 2.73 -0.18
C ILE A 86 -2.13 2.28 -0.88
N GLN A 87 -2.11 1.07 -1.47
CA GLN A 87 -0.97 0.57 -2.23
C GLN A 87 -0.66 1.49 -3.42
N TRP A 88 -1.70 1.90 -4.16
CA TRP A 88 -1.55 2.83 -5.27
C TRP A 88 -0.95 4.17 -4.83
N ILE A 89 -1.37 4.73 -3.67
CA ILE A 89 -0.75 5.95 -3.12
C ILE A 89 0.73 5.73 -2.83
N VAL A 90 1.09 4.64 -2.14
CA VAL A 90 2.47 4.33 -1.78
C VAL A 90 3.36 4.22 -3.02
N GLU A 91 2.85 3.62 -4.10
CA GLU A 91 3.57 3.46 -5.36
C GLU A 91 3.70 4.76 -6.16
N ASN A 92 2.64 5.59 -6.18
CA ASN A 92 2.57 6.79 -7.01
C ASN A 92 3.14 8.06 -6.35
N TYR A 93 3.40 8.00 -5.05
CA TYR A 93 4.03 9.07 -4.28
C TYR A 93 5.37 8.58 -3.69
N PRO A 94 6.44 8.51 -4.51
CA PRO A 94 7.72 7.93 -4.10
C PRO A 94 8.42 8.70 -2.99
N GLN A 95 8.07 9.97 -2.80
CA GLN A 95 8.58 10.87 -1.74
C GLN A 95 8.13 10.44 -0.33
N GLY A 96 7.08 9.62 -0.22
CA GLY A 96 6.45 9.26 1.04
C GLY A 96 5.41 10.25 1.55
N ALA A 97 4.81 9.90 2.69
CA ALA A 97 3.82 10.75 3.37
C ALA A 97 4.41 12.02 4.01
N GLY A 98 5.71 12.00 4.35
CA GLY A 98 6.36 13.09 5.09
C GLY A 98 6.91 14.24 4.26
N GLN A 99 7.10 14.07 2.94
CA GLN A 99 7.74 15.08 2.09
C GLN A 99 6.86 15.60 0.94
N GLY A 100 5.57 15.26 0.96
CA GLY A 100 4.58 15.80 0.02
C GLY A 100 3.18 15.72 0.59
N HIS A 101 2.60 16.87 0.93
CA HIS A 101 1.22 16.97 1.43
C HIS A 101 0.16 16.48 0.42
N ASP A 102 0.57 16.20 -0.82
CA ASP A 102 -0.33 15.87 -1.93
C ASP A 102 -0.75 14.40 -1.97
N SER A 103 -0.07 13.49 -1.25
CA SER A 103 -0.39 12.05 -1.28
C SER A 103 -1.69 11.69 -0.56
N ASN A 104 -2.10 12.49 0.42
CA ASN A 104 -3.25 12.22 1.30
C ASN A 104 -3.23 10.83 1.98
N LEU A 105 -2.06 10.19 2.12
CA LEU A 105 -1.97 8.83 2.67
C LEU A 105 -2.54 8.73 4.10
N LEU A 106 -2.16 9.67 4.97
CA LEU A 106 -2.60 9.66 6.37
C LEU A 106 -4.13 9.78 6.51
N PRO A 107 -4.81 10.77 5.90
CA PRO A 107 -6.28 10.82 5.88
C PRO A 107 -6.94 9.56 5.31
N VAL A 108 -6.37 8.96 4.26
CA VAL A 108 -6.92 7.74 3.65
C VAL A 108 -6.82 6.55 4.60
N LEU A 109 -5.69 6.39 5.31
CA LEU A 109 -5.51 5.38 6.34
C LEU A 109 -6.52 5.58 7.48
N GLU A 110 -6.70 6.81 7.97
CA GLU A 110 -7.67 7.12 9.03
C GLU A 110 -9.10 6.75 8.62
N GLN A 111 -9.49 7.09 7.38
CA GLN A 111 -10.81 6.78 6.84
C GLN A 111 -11.02 5.27 6.72
N ALA A 112 -10.04 4.52 6.18
CA ALA A 112 -10.11 3.07 6.06
C ALA A 112 -10.20 2.40 7.45
N MET A 113 -9.33 2.78 8.38
CA MET A 113 -9.35 2.25 9.75
C MET A 113 -10.68 2.51 10.45
N LYS A 114 -11.28 3.70 10.24
CA LYS A 114 -12.60 4.05 10.77
C LYS A 114 -13.73 3.25 10.13
N ALA A 115 -13.68 3.02 8.82
CA ALA A 115 -14.71 2.28 8.08
C ALA A 115 -14.86 0.83 8.56
N PHE A 116 -13.73 0.14 8.80
CA PHE A 116 -13.72 -1.25 9.25
C PHE A 116 -13.63 -1.42 10.78
N LYS A 117 -13.70 -0.33 11.54
CA LYS A 117 -13.60 -0.38 13.00
C LYS A 117 -14.76 -1.20 13.58
N GLY A 118 -14.41 -2.30 14.23
CA GLY A 118 -15.37 -3.19 14.89
C GLY A 118 -15.92 -4.31 14.00
N ASP A 119 -15.58 -4.34 12.71
CA ASP A 119 -15.85 -5.49 11.85
C ASP A 119 -14.94 -6.66 12.24
N GLU A 120 -15.53 -7.73 12.77
CA GLU A 120 -14.77 -8.87 13.27
C GLU A 120 -14.06 -9.65 12.15
N ARG A 121 -14.56 -9.57 10.91
CA ARG A 121 -13.99 -10.25 9.74
C ARG A 121 -12.55 -9.81 9.49
N TYR A 122 -12.27 -8.52 9.69
CA TYR A 122 -10.98 -7.92 9.36
C TYR A 122 -10.07 -7.70 10.57
N ARG A 123 -10.55 -7.94 11.79
CA ARG A 123 -9.81 -7.65 13.02
C ARG A 123 -8.41 -8.30 13.06
N ASN A 124 -8.25 -9.47 12.47
CA ASN A 124 -6.96 -10.16 12.32
C ASN A 124 -6.63 -10.45 10.85
N ASP A 125 -7.17 -9.67 9.91
CA ASP A 125 -6.78 -9.71 8.50
C ASP A 125 -5.42 -8.97 8.34
N PRO A 126 -4.38 -9.61 7.77
CA PRO A 126 -3.08 -8.99 7.58
C PRO A 126 -3.11 -7.67 6.79
N ARG A 127 -4.08 -7.48 5.90
CA ARG A 127 -4.24 -6.26 5.10
C ARG A 127 -4.68 -5.09 5.98
N TYR A 128 -5.67 -5.33 6.84
CA TYR A 128 -6.17 -4.32 7.78
C TYR A 128 -5.13 -3.96 8.85
N VAL A 129 -4.41 -4.96 9.36
CA VAL A 129 -3.34 -4.76 10.35
C VAL A 129 -2.20 -3.93 9.76
N ARG A 130 -1.89 -4.11 8.48
CA ARG A 130 -0.88 -3.30 7.78
C ARG A 130 -1.24 -1.82 7.71
N PHE A 131 -2.53 -1.46 7.69
CA PHE A 131 -2.93 -0.05 7.77
C PHE A 131 -2.48 0.59 9.08
N TYR A 132 -2.66 -0.11 10.20
CA TYR A 132 -2.22 0.38 11.50
C TYR A 132 -0.69 0.47 11.59
N VAL A 133 0.05 -0.52 11.07
CA VAL A 133 1.51 -0.50 11.03
C VAL A 133 2.04 0.66 10.19
N GLN A 134 1.45 0.89 9.00
CA GLN A 134 1.83 2.04 8.18
C GLN A 134 1.49 3.36 8.88
N TYR A 135 0.31 3.43 9.52
CA TYR A 135 -0.11 4.60 10.27
C TYR A 135 0.82 4.90 11.45
N SER A 136 1.23 3.88 12.21
CA SER A 136 2.16 4.04 13.34
C SER A 136 3.53 4.56 12.89
N GLY A 137 3.98 4.23 11.68
CA GLY A 137 5.22 4.76 11.12
C GLY A 137 5.16 6.24 10.66
N ILE A 138 3.96 6.85 10.64
CA ILE A 138 3.76 8.24 10.19
C ILE A 138 3.48 9.20 11.36
N VAL A 139 2.81 8.73 12.41
CA VAL A 139 2.38 9.58 13.55
C VAL A 139 3.48 9.76 14.60
N GLU A 140 3.33 10.80 15.44
CA GLU A 140 4.30 11.15 16.48
C GLU A 140 4.36 10.17 17.67
N ASP A 141 3.27 9.43 17.94
CA ASP A 141 3.16 8.50 19.07
C ASP A 141 2.77 7.08 18.60
N PRO A 142 3.73 6.32 18.04
CA PRO A 142 3.49 4.94 17.59
C PRO A 142 3.11 3.98 18.73
N ASP A 143 3.68 4.17 19.92
CA ASP A 143 3.38 3.40 21.13
C ASP A 143 1.88 3.38 21.45
N HIS A 144 1.22 4.54 21.36
CA HIS A 144 -0.22 4.63 21.54
C HIS A 144 -1.00 3.77 20.53
N ILE A 145 -0.54 3.68 19.28
CA ILE A 145 -1.20 2.91 18.22
C ILE A 145 -1.08 1.42 18.51
N PHE A 146 0.11 0.92 18.82
CA PHE A 146 0.30 -0.51 19.14
C PHE A 146 -0.49 -0.93 20.39
N LYS A 147 -0.49 -0.11 21.45
CA LYS A 147 -1.32 -0.33 22.65
C LYS A 147 -2.81 -0.32 22.33
N PHE A 148 -3.27 0.60 21.47
CA PHE A 148 -4.65 0.63 21.01
C PHE A 148 -5.02 -0.66 20.27
N MET A 149 -4.18 -1.13 19.35
CA MET A 149 -4.42 -2.38 18.63
C MET A 149 -4.58 -3.56 19.58
N MET A 150 -3.65 -3.74 20.53
CA MET A 150 -3.70 -4.83 21.51
C MET A 150 -4.95 -4.75 22.40
N ALA A 151 -5.28 -3.56 22.91
CA ALA A 151 -6.46 -3.35 23.76
C ALA A 151 -7.78 -3.63 23.03
N ASN A 152 -7.80 -3.47 21.70
CA ASN A 152 -8.98 -3.73 20.86
C ASN A 152 -8.91 -5.09 20.13
N ASN A 153 -7.94 -5.95 20.48
CA ASN A 153 -7.71 -7.25 19.87
C ASN A 153 -7.47 -7.22 18.35
N ILE A 154 -6.93 -6.12 17.81
CA ILE A 154 -6.61 -5.94 16.39
C ILE A 154 -5.22 -6.55 16.13
N GLY A 155 -5.12 -7.51 15.21
CA GLY A 155 -3.86 -8.12 14.80
C GLY A 155 -3.16 -8.98 15.83
N ILE A 156 -3.77 -9.25 16.99
CA ILE A 156 -3.14 -10.04 18.08
C ILE A 156 -2.84 -11.49 17.69
N GLN A 157 -3.41 -12.00 16.58
CA GLN A 157 -3.11 -13.32 16.04
C GLN A 157 -1.99 -13.31 14.98
N LEU A 158 -1.44 -12.13 14.65
CA LEU A 158 -0.44 -11.98 13.60
C LEU A 158 0.92 -11.62 14.20
N ALA A 159 1.97 -12.32 13.76
CA ALA A 159 3.34 -12.04 14.17
C ALA A 159 3.75 -10.59 13.85
N MET A 160 3.31 -10.06 12.70
CA MET A 160 3.57 -8.70 12.23
C MET A 160 3.34 -7.62 13.30
N LEU A 161 2.26 -7.73 14.10
CA LEU A 161 2.00 -6.76 15.16
C LEU A 161 3.14 -6.70 16.17
N TYR A 162 3.65 -7.87 16.57
CA TYR A 162 4.68 -7.99 17.58
C TYR A 162 6.08 -7.69 17.03
N GLU A 163 6.33 -8.06 15.78
CA GLU A 163 7.58 -7.75 15.07
C GLU A 163 7.77 -6.23 14.95
N GLU A 164 6.77 -5.52 14.41
CA GLU A 164 6.83 -4.07 14.20
C GLU A 164 6.88 -3.30 15.52
N TYR A 165 6.16 -3.77 16.56
CA TYR A 165 6.22 -3.12 17.87
C TYR A 165 7.55 -3.38 18.60
N ALA A 166 8.12 -4.58 18.47
CA ALA A 166 9.43 -4.88 19.05
C ALA A 166 10.53 -4.04 18.41
N GLU A 167 10.50 -3.90 17.08
CA GLU A 167 11.44 -3.03 16.36
C GLU A 167 11.32 -1.57 16.79
N TYR A 168 10.10 -1.05 16.91
CA TYR A 168 9.88 0.30 17.43
C TYR A 168 10.46 0.49 18.85
N LEU A 169 10.28 -0.49 19.74
CA LEU A 169 10.82 -0.42 21.10
C LEU A 169 12.36 -0.51 21.12
N GLU A 170 12.95 -1.31 20.22
CA GLU A 170 14.41 -1.40 20.05
C GLU A 170 14.98 -0.05 19.61
N ASP A 171 14.38 0.58 18.60
CA ASP A 171 14.77 1.91 18.10
C ASP A 171 14.64 3.02 19.18
N MET A 172 13.76 2.86 20.17
CA MET A 172 13.63 3.79 21.29
C MET A 172 14.71 3.63 22.37
N GLU A 173 15.37 2.46 22.43
CA GLU A 173 16.40 2.16 23.43
C GLU A 173 17.81 2.58 22.98
N GLU A 174 18.02 2.88 21.69
CA GLU A 174 19.27 3.39 21.11
C GLU A 174 19.44 4.92 21.19
#